data_AF-A0A1F5TMJ6-F1
#
_entry.id   AF-A0A1F5TMJ6-F1
#
_cell.length_a   1.000
_cell.length_b   1.000
_cell.length_c   1.000
_cell.angle_alpha   90.00
_cell.angle_beta   90.00
_cell.angle_gamma   90.00
#
_symmetry.space_group_name_H-M   'P 1'
#
loop_
_entity.id
_entity.type
_entity.pdbx_description
1 polymer ?
#
loop_
_entity_poly.entity_id
_entity_poly.type
_entity_poly.pdbx_seq_one_letter_code
_entity_poly.pdbx_strand_id
1 'polypeptide(L)' 'MYNTQVATKNQVNNLLQEIRTLRSVVIGWIGKDTEGSYNPHFVKRVLKASKDKPIANFKDKATFLRMLKD' A
#
# COMPACT_ATOMS: atom_id res chain seq x y z
N MET A 1 9.70 31.34 -20.59
CA MET A 1 10.45 30.07 -20.44
C MET A 1 10.27 29.37 -19.08
N TYR A 2 9.34 29.81 -18.20
CA TYR A 2 9.02 29.10 -16.94
C TYR A 2 7.91 28.03 -17.09
N ASN A 3 6.97 28.24 -18.01
CA ASN A 3 5.77 27.38 -18.13
C ASN A 3 6.05 25.98 -18.71
N THR A 4 7.11 25.83 -19.52
CA THR A 4 7.43 24.55 -20.17
C THR A 4 7.95 23.52 -19.17
N GLN A 5 8.74 23.94 -18.17
CA GLN A 5 9.30 23.03 -17.16
C GLN A 5 8.22 22.45 -16.22
N VAL A 6 7.21 23.26 -15.87
CA VAL A 6 6.08 22.83 -15.04
C VAL A 6 5.21 21.81 -15.80
N ALA A 7 4.98 22.04 -17.09
CA ALA A 7 4.25 21.12 -17.95
C ALA A 7 4.99 19.76 -18.06
N THR A 8 6.31 19.76 -18.28
CA THR A 8 7.09 18.53 -18.34
C THR A 8 7.11 17.79 -17.00
N LYS A 9 7.21 18.50 -15.87
CA LYS A 9 7.17 17.90 -14.53
C LYS A 9 5.83 17.22 -14.24
N ASN A 10 4.72 17.85 -14.65
CA ASN A 10 3.39 17.28 -14.50
C ASN A 10 3.21 16.02 -15.37
N GLN A 11 3.72 16.03 -16.60
CA GLN A 11 3.70 14.86 -17.47
C GLN A 11 4.51 13.69 -16.90
N VAL A 12 5.69 13.96 -16.34
CA VAL A 12 6.52 12.92 -15.68
C VAL A 12 5.80 12.34 -14.45
N ASN A 13 5.17 13.18 -13.63
CA ASN A 13 4.42 12.72 -12.46
C ASN A 13 3.22 11.84 -12.84
N ASN A 14 2.48 12.24 -13.87
CA ASN A 14 1.35 11.45 -14.38
C ASN A 14 1.83 10.09 -14.90
N LEU A 15 2.91 10.07 -15.68
CA LEU A 15 3.51 8.83 -16.18
C LEU A 15 3.98 7.91 -15.03
N LEU A 16 4.58 8.47 -13.97
CA LEU A 16 4.96 7.70 -12.80
C LEU A 16 3.76 7.09 -12.07
N GLN A 17 2.63 7.81 -12.02
CA GLN A 17 1.40 7.34 -11.41
C GLN A 17 0.73 6.23 -12.24
N GLU A 18 0.73 6.37 -13.57
CA GLU A 18 0.27 5.33 -14.50
C GLU A 18 1.12 4.06 -14.39
N ILE A 19 2.45 4.19 -14.35
CA ILE A 19 3.37 3.04 -14.17
C ILE A 19 3.13 2.33 -12.84
N ARG A 20 2.89 3.07 -11.75
CA ARG A 20 2.57 2.46 -10.44
C ARG A 20 1.27 1.67 -10.49
N THR A 21 0.26 2.21 -11.16
CA THR A 21 -1.05 1.56 -11.31
C THR A 21 -0.91 0.29 -12.15
N LEU A 22 -0.20 0.37 -13.27
CA LEU A 22 0.09 -0.77 -14.12
C LEU A 22 0.88 -1.86 -13.37
N ARG A 23 1.88 -1.47 -12.57
CA ARG A 23 2.64 -2.39 -11.71
C ARG A 23 1.73 -3.12 -10.74
N SER A 24 0.81 -2.43 -10.06
CA SER A 24 -0.15 -3.06 -9.15
C SER A 24 -1.07 -4.06 -9.86
N VAL A 25 -1.50 -3.75 -11.09
CA VAL A 25 -2.30 -4.68 -11.92
C VAL A 25 -1.49 -5.91 -12.30
N VAL A 26 -0.24 -5.72 -12.75
CA VAL A 26 0.67 -6.80 -13.13
C VAL A 26 1.00 -7.71 -11.94
N ILE A 27 1.23 -7.15 -10.75
CA ILE A 27 1.43 -7.93 -9.52
C ILE A 27 0.17 -8.73 -9.18
N GLY A 28 -1.01 -8.13 -9.35
CA GLY A 28 -2.29 -8.82 -9.18
C GLY A 28 -2.52 -9.97 -10.17
N TRP A 29 -1.96 -9.89 -11.38
CA TRP A 29 -2.08 -10.92 -12.42
C TRP A 29 -1.01 -12.01 -12.36
N ILE A 30 0.26 -11.63 -12.20
CA ILE A 30 1.40 -12.56 -12.20
C ILE A 30 1.59 -13.18 -10.80
N GLY A 31 1.03 -12.56 -9.76
CA GLY A 31 1.07 -13.09 -8.40
C GLY A 31 2.45 -13.04 -7.76
N LYS A 32 3.44 -12.39 -8.37
CA LYS A 32 4.83 -12.32 -7.90
C LYS A 32 5.45 -10.94 -8.15
N ASP A 33 6.07 -10.38 -7.12
CA ASP A 33 6.92 -9.19 -7.16
C ASP A 33 8.27 -9.51 -6.47
N THR A 34 9.24 -8.59 -6.54
CA THR A 34 10.52 -8.69 -5.83
C THR A 34 10.37 -8.85 -4.32
N GLU A 35 9.25 -8.37 -3.75
CA GLU A 35 8.90 -8.50 -2.33
C GLU A 35 8.25 -9.86 -1.97
N GLY A 36 7.92 -10.69 -2.95
CA GLY A 36 7.33 -12.02 -2.74
C GLY A 36 6.08 -12.29 -3.58
N SER A 37 5.30 -13.31 -3.19
CA SER A 37 4.08 -13.68 -3.92
C SER A 37 2.86 -12.95 -3.37
N TYR A 38 2.08 -12.31 -4.26
CA TYR A 38 0.85 -11.63 -3.89
C TYR A 38 -0.19 -12.65 -3.40
N ASN A 39 -0.67 -12.48 -2.17
CA ASN A 39 -1.72 -13.32 -1.59
C ASN A 39 -3.05 -12.54 -1.51
N PRO A 40 -3.97 -12.73 -2.46
CA PRO A 40 -5.26 -12.03 -2.45
C PRO A 40 -6.12 -12.37 -1.22
N HIS A 41 -5.98 -13.57 -0.64
CA HIS A 41 -6.71 -13.94 0.57
C HIS A 41 -6.23 -13.15 1.78
N PHE A 42 -4.93 -12.84 1.88
CA PHE A 42 -4.40 -11.98 2.93
C PHE A 42 -5.02 -10.58 2.84
N VAL A 43 -5.01 -9.96 1.64
CA VAL A 43 -5.59 -8.63 1.43
C VAL A 43 -7.08 -8.62 1.79
N LYS A 44 -7.85 -9.61 1.34
CA LYS A 44 -9.29 -9.73 1.68
C LYS A 44 -9.52 -9.85 3.20
N ARG A 45 -8.70 -10.65 3.91
CA ARG A 45 -8.82 -10.79 5.37
C ARG A 45 -8.49 -9.49 6.09
N VAL A 46 -7.41 -8.81 5.70
CA VAL A 46 -7.02 -7.52 6.31
C VAL A 46 -8.08 -6.45 6.08
N LEU A 47 -8.59 -6.33 4.85
CA LEU A 47 -9.65 -5.36 4.53
C LEU A 47 -10.98 -5.66 5.22
N LYS A 48 -11.26 -6.94 5.52
CA LYS A 48 -12.42 -7.32 6.33
C LYS A 48 -12.20 -6.92 7.78
N ALA A 49 -11.07 -7.29 8.37
CA ALA A 49 -10.72 -6.97 9.75
C ALA A 49 -10.60 -5.46 10.01
N SER A 50 -10.19 -4.67 9.02
CA SER A 50 -10.10 -3.20 9.17
C SER A 50 -11.46 -2.52 9.28
N LYS A 51 -12.56 -3.20 8.91
CA LYS A 51 -13.93 -2.68 9.08
C LYS A 51 -14.52 -3.05 10.43
N ASP A 52 -13.92 -4.01 11.13
CA ASP A 52 -14.35 -4.40 12.46
C ASP A 52 -13.97 -3.31 13.48
N LYS A 53 -14.76 -3.17 14.54
CA LYS A 53 -14.44 -2.19 15.59
C LYS A 53 -13.11 -2.56 16.25
N PRO A 54 -12.14 -1.62 16.36
CA PRO A 54 -10.88 -1.90 17.02
C PRO A 54 -11.15 -2.25 18.48
N ILE A 55 -10.79 -3.47 18.85
CA ILE A 55 -10.92 -4.01 20.22
C ILE A 55 -9.82 -3.49 21.15
N ALA A 56 -8.75 -2.93 20.60
CA ALA A 56 -7.60 -2.43 21.33
C ALA A 56 -7.04 -1.16 20.68
N ASN A 57 -6.73 -0.17 21.50
CA ASN A 57 -5.99 1.03 21.10
C ASN A 57 -4.66 1.04 21.85
N PHE A 58 -3.55 1.09 21.13
CA PHE A 58 -2.22 1.28 21.71
C PHE A 58 -1.65 2.61 21.20
N LYS A 59 -1.07 3.39 22.13
CA LYS A 59 -0.51 4.72 21.82
C LYS A 59 1.00 4.69 21.61
N ASP A 60 1.65 3.61 22.04
CA ASP A 60 3.10 3.49 22.04
C ASP A 60 3.54 2.02 21.89
N LYS A 61 4.81 1.83 21.51
CA LYS A 61 5.42 0.52 21.26
C LYS A 61 5.42 -0.37 22.50
N ALA A 62 5.65 0.19 23.69
CA ALA A 62 5.71 -0.61 24.92
C ALA A 62 4.32 -1.17 25.28
N THR A 63 3.27 -0.34 25.12
CA THR A 63 1.88 -0.76 25.32
C THR A 63 1.48 -1.86 24.34
N PHE A 64 1.86 -1.75 23.06
CA PHE A 64 1.59 -2.80 22.06
C PHE A 64 2.26 -4.14 22.42
N LEU A 65 3.56 -4.12 22.75
CA LEU A 65 4.31 -5.33 23.07
C LEU A 65 3.81 -6.03 24.33
N ARG A 66 3.29 -5.27 25.30
CA ARG A 66 2.66 -5.85 26.50
C ARG A 66 1.39 -6.62 26.14
N MET A 67 0.57 -6.11 25.21
CA MET A 67 -0.66 -6.79 24.76
C MET A 67 -0.41 -8.06 23.93
N LEU A 68 0.81 -8.23 23.40
CA LEU A 68 1.20 -9.42 22.62
C LEU A 68 1.80 -10.55 23.47
N LYS A 69 2.11 -10.28 24.73
CA LYS A 69 2.85 -11.22 25.61
C LYS A 69 1.95 -12.11 26.46
N ASP A 70 0.63 -11.93 26.38
CA ASP A 70 -0.40 -12.79 26.97
C ASP A 70 -0.88 -13.84 25.95
#